data_AF-K4LHX7-F1
#
_entry.id   AF-K4LHX7-F1
#
_cell.length_a   1.000
_cell.length_b   1.000
_cell.length_c   1.000
_cell.angle_alpha   90.00
_cell.angle_beta   90.00
_cell.angle_gamma   90.00
#
_symmetry.space_group_name_H-M   'P 1'
#
loop_
_entity.id
_entity.type
_entity.pdbx_description
1 polymer ?
#
loop_
_entity_poly.entity_id
_entity_poly.type
_entity_poly.pdbx_seq_one_letter_code
_entity_poly.pdbx_strand_id
1 'polypeptide(L)'
;MRITEADYTLTGHYHLPFEISDGEKRVVNPGALVRLSVIQEEIDRTPSVMLIECSQSGISHRIIPLACAKPGSEALDRSHLDIERLRDERRQAFLTSLDEFRGDRFAALEPEKVLNEVLSHFQASPEVQGEVWRRFQEIMSSQ
;
A
#
# COMPACT_ATOMS: atom_id res chain seq x y z
N MET A 1 13.13 13.73 29.91
CA MET A 1 14.26 13.18 29.14
C MET A 1 15.57 13.38 29.94
N ARG A 2 16.20 12.33 30.49
CA ARG A 2 17.38 12.44 31.41
C ARG A 2 18.65 11.68 30.92
N ILE A 3 18.78 11.46 29.61
CA ILE A 3 19.91 10.68 29.05
C ILE A 3 21.07 11.59 28.59
N THR A 4 20.82 12.88 28.30
CA THR A 4 21.82 13.84 27.83
C THR A 4 21.73 15.19 28.56
N GLU A 5 22.88 15.77 28.88
CA GLU A 5 22.98 17.12 29.44
C GLU A 5 22.79 18.22 28.38
N ALA A 6 22.87 17.89 27.09
CA ALA A 6 22.72 18.85 26.00
C ALA A 6 21.34 19.54 25.96
N ASP A 7 21.34 20.83 25.64
CA ASP A 7 20.12 21.61 25.37
C ASP A 7 19.58 21.36 23.96
N TYR A 8 20.48 21.11 23.01
CA TYR A 8 20.16 20.71 21.64
C TYR A 8 20.85 19.40 21.29
N THR A 9 20.08 18.42 20.84
CA THR A 9 20.58 17.14 20.34
C THR A 9 20.27 17.02 18.86
N LEU A 10 21.31 16.98 18.03
CA LEU A 10 21.17 16.78 16.59
C LEU A 10 21.21 15.30 16.25
N THR A 11 20.26 14.85 15.44
CA THR A 11 20.21 13.46 14.97
C THR A 11 20.05 13.42 13.45
N GLY A 12 20.37 12.28 12.83
CA GLY A 12 20.34 12.16 11.35
C GLY A 12 20.06 10.77 10.82
N HIS A 13 19.65 9.81 11.65
CA HIS A 13 19.30 8.47 11.16
C HIS A 13 17.98 8.45 10.39
N TYR A 14 16.97 9.20 10.87
CA TYR A 14 15.70 9.33 10.17
C TYR A 14 15.84 10.29 8.99
N HIS A 15 15.35 9.88 7.83
CA HIS A 15 15.47 10.67 6.59
C HIS A 15 14.45 11.81 6.53
N LEU A 16 13.32 11.65 7.23
CA LEU A 16 12.32 12.69 7.40
C LEU A 16 12.70 13.62 8.55
N PRO A 17 12.41 14.93 8.41
CA PRO A 17 12.67 15.90 9.47
C PRO A 17 11.77 15.64 10.67
N PHE A 18 12.27 15.93 11.86
CA PHE A 18 11.46 15.97 13.08
C PHE A 18 12.09 16.92 14.11
N GLU A 19 11.24 17.43 14.99
CA GLU A 19 11.65 18.16 16.19
C GLU A 19 10.81 17.68 17.37
N ILE A 20 11.50 17.38 18.49
CA ILE A 20 10.87 17.00 19.75
C ILE A 20 11.41 17.96 20.82
N SER A 21 10.52 18.54 21.61
CA SER A 21 10.88 19.41 22.74
C SER A 21 10.44 18.80 24.08
N ASP A 22 11.30 18.94 25.08
CA ASP A 22 11.04 18.61 26.49
C ASP A 22 11.55 19.76 27.36
N GLY A 23 10.67 20.73 27.64
CA GLY A 23 11.06 22.01 28.24
C GLY A 23 11.98 22.80 27.32
N GLU A 24 13.17 23.16 27.82
CA GLU A 24 14.19 23.89 27.06
C GLU A 24 15.06 22.97 26.18
N LYS A 25 15.00 21.66 26.41
CA LYS A 25 15.76 20.67 25.64
C LYS A 25 15.05 20.38 24.32
N ARG A 26 15.83 20.35 23.24
CA ARG A 26 15.38 20.06 21.88
C ARG A 26 16.16 18.90 21.29
N VAL A 27 15.46 18.00 20.63
CA VAL A 27 16.04 17.01 19.72
C VAL A 27 15.57 17.34 18.32
N VAL A 28 16.51 17.62 17.42
CA VAL A 28 16.19 18.11 16.07
C VAL A 28 16.87 17.25 15.03
N ASN A 29 16.14 16.95 13.96
CA ASN A 29 16.64 16.36 12.74
C ASN A 29 16.08 17.16 11.54
N PRO A 30 16.93 17.81 10.72
CA PRO A 30 16.47 18.53 9.52
C PRO A 30 16.07 17.59 8.36
N GLY A 31 16.19 16.28 8.55
CA GLY A 31 16.03 15.26 7.53
C GLY A 31 17.29 15.09 6.68
N ALA A 32 17.24 14.13 5.76
CA ALA A 32 18.33 13.86 4.84
C ALA A 32 18.42 14.94 3.74
N LEU A 33 19.66 15.28 3.37
CA LEU A 33 19.95 16.20 2.24
C LEU A 33 19.56 15.62 0.88
N VAL A 34 19.42 14.29 0.81
CA VAL A 34 19.01 13.55 -0.38
C VAL A 34 17.74 12.77 -0.09
N ARG A 35 17.01 12.40 -1.14
CA ARG A 35 15.85 11.51 -1.05
C ARG A 35 16.34 10.06 -1.14
N LEU A 36 15.89 9.23 -0.21
CA LEU A 36 16.39 7.84 -0.07
C LEU A 36 15.29 6.79 -0.26
N SER A 37 14.01 7.18 -0.22
CA SER A 37 12.88 6.29 -0.45
C SER A 37 11.79 6.99 -1.26
N VAL A 38 10.91 6.18 -1.87
CA VAL A 38 9.81 6.63 -2.74
C VAL A 38 8.47 6.76 -1.99
N ILE A 39 8.53 6.97 -0.68
CA ILE A 39 7.33 7.22 0.15
C ILE A 39 6.75 8.61 -0.15
N GLN A 40 5.46 8.80 0.11
CA GLN A 40 4.77 10.06 -0.20
C GLN A 40 5.41 11.26 0.52
N GLU A 41 5.84 11.07 1.77
CA GLU A 41 6.45 12.10 2.59
C GLU A 41 7.80 12.58 2.01
N GLU A 42 8.54 11.71 1.33
CA GLU A 42 9.79 12.05 0.63
C GLU A 42 9.53 12.81 -0.68
N ILE A 43 8.41 12.49 -1.34
CA ILE A 43 7.96 13.18 -2.55
C ILE A 43 7.49 14.60 -2.20
N ASP A 44 6.75 14.74 -1.10
CA ASP A 44 6.14 16.00 -0.69
C ASP A 44 7.14 16.97 -0.04
N ARG A 45 8.22 16.45 0.55
CA ARG A 45 9.21 17.31 1.21
C ARG A 45 10.18 17.96 0.23
N THR A 46 10.65 19.14 0.61
CA THR A 46 11.85 19.76 0.07
C THR A 46 13.02 19.50 1.02
N PRO A 47 14.11 18.85 0.60
CA PRO A 47 15.33 18.75 1.38
C PRO A 47 15.78 20.10 1.94
N SER A 48 16.24 20.11 3.18
CA SER A 48 16.51 21.34 3.92
C SER A 48 17.75 21.20 4.79
N VAL A 49 18.30 22.34 5.20
CA VAL A 49 19.36 22.43 6.20
C VAL A 49 18.85 23.20 7.40
N MET A 50 19.45 22.98 8.56
CA MET A 50 19.19 23.78 9.74
C MET A 50 20.31 24.79 9.94
N LEU A 51 19.95 26.08 10.00
CA LEU A 51 20.85 27.13 10.46
C LEU A 51 20.63 27.33 11.95
N ILE A 52 21.67 27.08 12.74
CA ILE A 52 21.68 27.32 14.18
C ILE A 52 22.44 28.63 14.42
N GLU A 53 21.85 29.52 15.21
CA GLU A 53 22.46 30.77 15.64
C GLU A 53 22.66 30.73 17.16
N CYS A 54 23.93 30.81 17.58
CA CYS A 54 24.32 30.83 18.98
C CYS A 54 24.75 32.26 19.36
N SER A 55 24.09 32.85 20.35
CA SER A 55 24.31 34.22 20.80
C SER A 55 24.33 34.32 22.33
N GLN A 56 24.70 35.48 22.87
CA GLN A 56 24.62 35.74 24.32
C GLN A 56 23.18 35.64 24.86
N SER A 57 22.19 35.87 24.00
CA SER A 57 20.76 35.77 24.34
C SER A 57 20.20 34.35 24.25
N GLY A 58 21.00 33.37 23.81
CA GLY A 58 20.58 31.97 23.68
C GLY A 58 20.84 31.37 22.29
N ILE A 59 20.28 30.18 22.09
CA ILE A 59 20.40 29.38 20.86
C ILE A 59 19.04 29.35 20.14
N SER A 60 19.02 29.82 18.90
CA SER A 60 17.89 29.69 17.98
C SER A 60 18.27 28.87 16.77
N HIS A 61 17.27 28.35 16.06
CA HIS A 61 17.51 27.71 14.78
C HIS A 61 16.36 27.97 13.82
N ARG A 62 16.63 27.82 12.52
CA ARG A 62 15.62 27.83 11.47
C ARG A 62 15.94 26.79 10.41
N ILE A 63 14.90 26.21 9.84
CA ILE A 63 15.00 25.29 8.71
C ILE A 63 15.00 26.10 7.40
N ILE A 64 15.98 25.84 6.54
CA ILE A 64 16.18 26.50 5.27
C ILE A 64 16.04 25.45 4.15
N PRO A 65 14.98 25.50 3.34
CA PRO A 65 14.84 24.63 2.17
C PRO A 65 15.97 24.85 1.16
N LEU A 66 16.45 23.77 0.55
CA LEU A 66 17.50 23.85 -0.47
C LEU A 66 16.92 24.35 -1.80
N ALA A 67 17.35 25.54 -2.23
CA ALA A 67 16.88 26.16 -3.47
C ALA A 67 17.20 25.35 -4.74
N CYS A 68 18.22 24.49 -4.70
CA CYS A 68 18.59 23.61 -5.81
C CYS A 68 17.81 22.29 -5.83
N ALA A 69 17.06 21.96 -4.78
CA ALA A 69 16.34 20.70 -4.71
C ALA A 69 15.11 20.76 -5.62
N LYS A 70 15.07 19.87 -6.61
CA LYS A 70 13.90 19.69 -7.46
C LYS A 70 12.70 19.16 -6.66
N PRO A 71 11.46 19.41 -7.13
CA PRO A 71 10.27 18.75 -6.61
C PRO A 71 10.45 17.24 -6.51
N GLY A 72 9.87 16.59 -5.50
CA GLY A 72 10.04 15.15 -5.32
C GLY A 72 9.48 14.33 -6.48
N SER A 73 8.40 14.78 -7.09
CA SER A 73 7.81 14.17 -8.30
C SER A 73 8.70 14.23 -9.54
N GLU A 74 9.69 15.12 -9.59
CA GLU A 74 10.70 15.16 -10.66
C GLU A 74 11.91 14.27 -10.37
N ALA A 75 12.14 13.95 -9.09
CA ALA A 75 13.31 13.20 -8.63
C ALA A 75 13.00 11.73 -8.36
N LEU A 76 11.75 11.40 -8.03
CA LEU A 76 11.29 10.08 -7.64
C LEU A 76 10.10 9.68 -8.52
N ASP A 77 10.12 8.44 -8.99
CA ASP A 77 8.98 7.82 -9.67
C ASP A 77 8.47 6.66 -8.83
N ARG A 78 7.16 6.69 -8.52
CA ARG A 78 6.46 5.64 -7.78
C ARG A 78 5.33 5.00 -8.59
N SER A 79 5.26 5.31 -9.89
CA SER A 79 4.21 4.81 -10.79
C SER A 79 4.06 3.30 -10.71
N HIS A 80 5.17 2.57 -10.62
CA HIS A 80 5.16 1.11 -10.50
C HIS A 80 4.46 0.63 -9.21
N LEU A 81 4.77 1.23 -8.06
CA LEU A 81 4.14 0.88 -6.77
C LEU A 81 2.65 1.23 -6.76
N ASP A 82 2.27 2.37 -7.33
CA ASP A 82 0.86 2.76 -7.46
C ASP A 82 0.09 1.80 -8.38
N ILE A 83 0.71 1.35 -9.47
CA ILE A 83 0.14 0.35 -10.39
C ILE A 83 -0.03 -1.00 -9.68
N GLU A 84 0.97 -1.46 -8.93
CA GLU A 84 0.90 -2.72 -8.17
C GLU A 84 -0.19 -2.68 -7.10
N ARG A 85 -0.22 -1.61 -6.30
CA ARG A 85 -1.28 -1.39 -5.30
C ARG A 85 -2.66 -1.41 -5.93
N LEU A 86 -2.87 -0.69 -7.04
CA LEU A 86 -4.14 -0.68 -7.74
C LEU A 86 -4.51 -2.05 -8.32
N ARG A 87 -3.53 -2.81 -8.81
CA ARG A 87 -3.75 -4.19 -9.28
C ARG A 87 -4.20 -5.10 -8.14
N ASP A 88 -3.58 -4.97 -6.97
CA ASP A 88 -3.93 -5.74 -5.78
C ASP A 88 -5.32 -5.35 -5.24
N GLU A 89 -5.63 -4.06 -5.17
CA GLU A 89 -6.97 -3.56 -4.81
C GLU A 89 -8.05 -4.11 -5.75
N ARG A 90 -7.80 -4.10 -7.07
CA ARG A 90 -8.71 -4.68 -8.07
C ARG A 90 -8.84 -6.20 -7.94
N ARG A 91 -7.73 -6.90 -7.68
CA ARG A 91 -7.75 -8.35 -7.44
C ARG A 91 -8.61 -8.65 -6.22
N GLN A 92 -8.43 -7.92 -5.13
CA GLN A 92 -9.18 -8.13 -3.90
C GLN A 92 -10.66 -7.84 -4.11
N ALA A 93 -11.01 -6.73 -4.78
CA ALA A 93 -12.39 -6.41 -5.12
C ALA A 93 -13.04 -7.50 -6.00
N PHE A 94 -12.29 -8.05 -6.96
CA PHE A 94 -12.76 -9.16 -7.77
C PHE A 94 -13.01 -10.43 -6.93
N LEU A 95 -12.08 -10.81 -6.05
CA LEU A 95 -12.26 -11.97 -5.16
C LEU A 95 -13.46 -11.78 -4.22
N THR A 96 -13.61 -10.59 -3.62
CA THR A 96 -14.79 -10.25 -2.81
C THR A 96 -16.08 -10.36 -3.63
N SER A 97 -16.11 -9.88 -4.87
CA SER A 97 -17.28 -10.02 -5.74
C SER A 97 -17.59 -11.49 -6.07
N LEU A 98 -16.57 -12.35 -6.22
CA LEU A 98 -16.76 -13.78 -6.42
C LEU A 98 -17.30 -14.45 -5.17
N ASP A 99 -16.83 -14.07 -3.97
CA ASP A 99 -17.32 -14.60 -2.70
C ASP A 99 -18.76 -14.15 -2.43
N GLU A 100 -19.10 -12.89 -2.70
CA GLU A 100 -20.48 -12.37 -2.65
C GLU A 100 -21.39 -13.05 -3.67
N PHE A 101 -20.88 -13.31 -4.88
CA PHE A 101 -21.59 -14.06 -5.91
C PHE A 101 -21.79 -15.53 -5.49
N ARG A 102 -20.79 -16.13 -4.86
CA ARG A 102 -20.77 -17.51 -4.33
C ARG A 102 -21.64 -17.74 -3.11
N GLY A 103 -21.93 -16.72 -2.30
CA GLY A 103 -22.77 -16.84 -1.09
C GLY A 103 -24.03 -17.69 -1.34
N ASP A 104 -24.43 -18.55 -0.39
CA ASP A 104 -25.50 -19.60 -0.34
C ASP A 104 -25.96 -20.32 -1.63
N ARG A 105 -26.10 -19.62 -2.76
CA ARG A 105 -26.44 -20.13 -4.08
C ARG A 105 -25.43 -21.15 -4.63
N PHE A 106 -24.14 -21.10 -4.29
CA PHE A 106 -23.17 -22.08 -4.82
C PHE A 106 -22.55 -23.00 -3.77
N ALA A 107 -22.65 -22.69 -2.47
CA ALA A 107 -22.19 -23.58 -1.41
C ALA A 107 -23.04 -24.85 -1.24
N ALA A 108 -24.28 -24.84 -1.76
CA ALA A 108 -25.23 -25.95 -1.66
C ALA A 108 -25.58 -26.63 -3.01
N LEU A 109 -24.93 -26.21 -4.10
CA LEU A 109 -25.14 -26.82 -5.40
C LEU A 109 -24.06 -27.87 -5.65
N GLU A 110 -24.41 -29.11 -5.31
CA GLU A 110 -23.81 -30.31 -5.89
C GLU A 110 -23.58 -30.05 -7.39
N PRO A 111 -22.39 -30.35 -7.97
CA PRO A 111 -22.11 -30.16 -9.39
C PRO A 111 -23.22 -30.70 -10.31
N GLU A 112 -23.87 -31.77 -9.87
CA GLU A 112 -25.05 -32.40 -10.47
C GLU A 112 -26.28 -31.48 -10.55
N LYS A 113 -26.53 -30.66 -9.52
CA LYS A 113 -27.61 -29.67 -9.50
C LYS A 113 -27.35 -28.52 -10.48
N VAL A 114 -26.11 -28.03 -10.53
CA VAL A 114 -25.72 -27.00 -11.51
C VAL A 114 -25.93 -27.52 -12.93
N LEU A 115 -25.51 -28.76 -13.20
CA LEU A 115 -25.69 -29.38 -14.51
C LEU A 115 -27.16 -29.53 -14.89
N ASN A 116 -27.99 -29.95 -13.95
CA ASN A 116 -29.44 -30.07 -14.15
C ASN A 116 -30.14 -28.72 -14.41
N GLU A 117 -29.76 -27.65 -13.70
CA GLU A 117 -30.31 -26.31 -13.93
C GLU A 117 -29.97 -25.80 -15.32
N VAL A 118 -28.73 -25.99 -15.76
CA VAL A 118 -28.28 -25.61 -17.11
C VAL A 118 -29.05 -26.38 -18.18
N LEU A 119 -29.13 -27.71 -18.08
CA LEU A 119 -29.85 -28.54 -19.08
C LEU A 119 -31.34 -28.20 -19.16
N SER A 120 -31.97 -27.89 -18.02
CA SER A 120 -33.37 -27.48 -17.94
C SER A 120 -33.61 -26.11 -18.55
N HIS A 121 -32.71 -25.15 -18.31
CA HIS A 121 -32.81 -23.79 -18.85
C HIS A 121 -32.72 -23.77 -20.38
N PHE A 122 -31.83 -24.59 -20.96
CA PHE A 122 -31.64 -24.67 -22.41
C PHE A 122 -32.63 -25.60 -23.13
N GLN A 123 -33.59 -26.22 -22.41
CA GLN A 123 -34.54 -27.20 -22.97
C GLN A 123 -33.84 -28.26 -23.85
N ALA A 124 -32.70 -28.76 -23.38
CA ALA A 124 -31.88 -29.68 -24.15
C ALA A 124 -32.66 -30.97 -24.48
N SER A 125 -32.48 -31.51 -25.69
CA SER A 125 -33.11 -32.76 -26.09
C SER A 125 -32.60 -33.92 -25.22
N PRO A 126 -33.38 -35.02 -25.06
CA PRO A 126 -32.97 -36.17 -24.24
C PRO A 126 -31.63 -36.77 -24.65
N GLU A 127 -31.30 -36.72 -25.93
CA GLU A 127 -30.03 -37.18 -26.49
C GLU A 127 -28.85 -36.32 -26.01
N VAL A 128 -29.01 -34.99 -26.02
CA VAL A 128 -27.99 -34.04 -25.53
C VAL A 128 -27.82 -34.16 -24.02
N GLN A 129 -28.91 -34.31 -23.27
CA GLN A 129 -28.84 -34.51 -21.83
C GLN A 129 -28.08 -35.79 -21.46
N GLY A 130 -28.35 -36.90 -22.17
CA GLY A 130 -27.67 -38.18 -21.95
C GLY A 130 -26.17 -38.12 -22.24
N GLU A 131 -25.77 -37.48 -23.33
CA GLU A 131 -24.35 -37.33 -23.68
C GLU A 131 -23.60 -36.43 -22.68
N VAL A 132 -24.22 -35.34 -22.24
CA VAL A 132 -23.64 -34.44 -21.23
C VAL A 132 -23.44 -35.17 -19.90
N TRP A 133 -24.41 -35.98 -19.46
CA TRP A 133 -24.30 -36.78 -18.24
C TRP A 133 -23.23 -37.88 -18.34
N ARG A 134 -23.12 -38.55 -19.49
CA ARG A 134 -22.08 -39.56 -19.72
C ARG A 134 -20.69 -38.96 -19.54
N ARG A 135 -20.41 -37.83 -20.18
CA ARG A 135 -19.10 -37.14 -20.08
C ARG A 135 -18.82 -36.62 -18.68
N PHE A 136 -19.84 -36.12 -18.01
CA PHE A 136 -19.73 -35.66 -16.63
C PHE A 136 -19.29 -36.80 -15.69
N GLN A 137 -19.90 -37.98 -15.82
CA GLN A 137 -19.54 -39.16 -15.04
C GLN A 137 -18.15 -39.72 -15.38
N GLU A 138 -17.74 -39.71 -16.65
CA GLU A 138 -16.39 -40.11 -17.07
C GLU A 138 -15.29 -39.24 -16.42
N ILE A 139 -15.53 -37.93 -16.30
CA ILE A 139 -14.59 -37.00 -15.65
C ILE A 139 -14.58 -37.22 -14.13
N MET A 140 -15.76 -37.36 -13.51
CA MET A 140 -15.87 -37.55 -12.06
C MET A 140 -15.33 -38.89 -11.57
N SER A 141 -15.40 -39.94 -12.39
CA SER A 141 -14.86 -41.28 -12.07
C SER A 141 -13.35 -41.43 -12.35
N SER A 142 -12.73 -40.42 -12.97
CA SER A 142 -11.30 -40.39 -13.29
C SER A 142 -10.44 -39.63 -12.27
N GLN A 143 -11.02 -39.19 -11.15
CA GLN A 143 -10.34 -38.56 -10.00
C GLN A 143 -10.19 -39.53 -8.81
#